data_AF-A0A8T5M9V3-F1
#
_entry.id   AF-A0A8T5M9V3-F1
#
_cell.length_a   1.000
_cell.length_b   1.000
_cell.length_c   1.000
_cell.angle_alpha   90.00
_cell.angle_beta   90.00
_cell.angle_gamma   90.00
#
_symmetry.space_group_name_H-M   'P 1'
#
loop_
_entity.id
_entity.type
_entity.pdbx_description
1 polymer ?
#
loop_
_entity_poly.entity_id
_entity_poly.type
_entity_poly.pdbx_seq_one_letter_code
_entity_poly.pdbx_strand_id
1 'polypeptide(L)'
;MFWWFSKKRVEELEEKTKVGFSSVKNDMDSVGKWIKHFDAGSKQLFDLVFSLKQEMSSLKDEVGALREGLDIVSEEEKNKQVFKKLPVLNKQTPVECVQKAVQTAVQTDNIYGIFKGLSSNERLLVFTLLNSDMKLSYEDLALLLGKERSTIRGQVNSIRQKNEGLIQEISEKNGKKRVFILEDVKAKMQKYAKVRVGGKSLKR
;
A
#
# COMPACT_ATOMS: atom_id res chain seq x y z
N MET A 1 -5.30 -77.47 -28.48
CA MET A 1 -4.96 -76.70 -27.26
C MET A 1 -4.70 -75.21 -27.53
N PHE A 2 -4.22 -74.81 -28.72
CA PHE A 2 -3.92 -73.40 -29.05
C PHE A 2 -5.15 -72.47 -29.25
N TRP A 3 -6.25 -72.98 -29.80
CA TRP A 3 -7.43 -72.16 -30.14
C TRP A 3 -8.23 -71.65 -28.93
N TRP A 4 -8.23 -72.40 -27.83
CA TRP A 4 -8.91 -72.00 -26.61
C TRP A 4 -8.12 -70.94 -25.83
N PHE A 5 -6.79 -70.99 -25.96
CA PHE A 5 -5.88 -69.97 -25.41
C PHE A 5 -5.97 -68.65 -26.16
N SER A 6 -6.17 -68.67 -27.48
CA SER A 6 -6.37 -67.44 -28.26
C SER A 6 -7.70 -66.76 -27.97
N LYS A 7 -8.79 -67.52 -27.79
CA LYS A 7 -10.12 -66.95 -27.50
C LYS A 7 -10.16 -66.22 -26.15
N LYS A 8 -9.57 -66.81 -25.10
CA LYS A 8 -9.47 -66.17 -23.78
C LYS A 8 -8.67 -64.86 -23.82
N ARG A 9 -7.57 -64.82 -24.59
CA ARG A 9 -6.76 -63.58 -24.74
C ARG A 9 -7.51 -62.48 -25.48
N VAL A 10 -8.34 -62.82 -26.46
CA VAL A 10 -9.16 -61.84 -27.20
C VAL A 10 -10.26 -61.28 -26.32
N GLU A 11 -10.95 -62.12 -25.54
CA GLU A 11 -11.95 -61.68 -24.56
C GLU A 11 -11.32 -60.78 -23.47
N GLU A 12 -10.14 -61.14 -22.96
CA GLU A 12 -9.40 -60.34 -21.98
C GLU A 12 -8.93 -58.99 -22.56
N LEU A 13 -8.52 -58.97 -23.83
CA LEU A 13 -8.18 -57.73 -24.56
C LEU A 13 -9.41 -56.84 -24.75
N GLU A 14 -10.56 -57.41 -25.10
CA GLU A 14 -11.81 -56.68 -25.27
C GLU A 14 -12.28 -56.07 -23.93
N GLU A 15 -12.19 -56.83 -22.85
CA GLU A 15 -12.54 -56.38 -21.50
C GLU A 15 -11.60 -55.26 -21.02
N LYS A 16 -10.28 -55.43 -21.19
CA LYS A 16 -9.29 -54.37 -20.87
C LYS A 16 -9.51 -53.11 -21.71
N THR A 17 -9.92 -53.26 -22.96
CA THR A 17 -10.25 -52.14 -23.84
C THR A 17 -11.52 -51.43 -23.34
N LYS A 18 -12.57 -52.16 -22.97
CA LYS A 18 -13.80 -51.60 -22.38
C LYS A 18 -13.52 -50.84 -21.08
N VAL A 19 -12.69 -51.41 -20.20
CA VAL A 19 -12.27 -50.76 -18.95
C VAL A 19 -11.47 -49.49 -19.27
N GLY A 20 -10.51 -49.55 -20.19
CA GLY A 20 -9.73 -48.38 -20.62
C GLY A 20 -10.61 -47.25 -21.18
N PHE A 21 -11.55 -47.58 -22.07
CA PHE A 21 -12.50 -46.59 -22.60
C PHE A 21 -13.42 -46.01 -21.52
N SER A 22 -13.86 -46.81 -20.56
CA SER A 22 -14.68 -46.33 -19.45
C SER A 22 -13.92 -45.35 -18.55
N SER A 23 -12.64 -45.61 -18.27
CA SER A 23 -11.78 -44.70 -17.52
C SER A 23 -11.56 -43.38 -18.26
N VAL A 24 -11.25 -43.42 -19.55
CA VAL A 24 -11.09 -42.20 -20.38
C VAL A 24 -12.37 -41.38 -20.42
N LYS A 25 -13.54 -42.02 -20.51
CA LYS A 25 -14.83 -41.32 -20.47
C LYS A 25 -15.05 -40.62 -19.13
N ASN A 26 -14.76 -41.29 -18.01
CA ASN A 26 -14.87 -40.70 -16.68
C ASN A 26 -13.93 -39.50 -16.49
N ASP A 27 -12.73 -39.57 -17.07
CA ASP A 27 -11.77 -38.46 -17.05
C ASP A 27 -12.27 -37.27 -17.88
N MET A 28 -12.81 -37.51 -19.08
CA MET A 28 -13.43 -36.44 -19.90
C MET A 28 -14.61 -35.78 -19.19
N ASP A 29 -15.45 -36.55 -18.50
CA ASP A 29 -16.57 -36.00 -17.72
C ASP A 29 -16.07 -35.15 -16.54
N SER A 30 -14.97 -35.56 -15.90
CA SER A 30 -14.34 -34.81 -14.82
C SER A 30 -13.75 -33.47 -15.31
N VAL A 31 -13.07 -33.49 -16.46
CA VAL A 31 -12.57 -32.27 -17.14
C VAL A 31 -13.73 -31.36 -17.53
N GLY A 32 -14.82 -31.90 -18.05
CA GLY A 32 -16.02 -31.12 -18.39
C GLY A 32 -16.65 -30.43 -17.19
N LYS A 33 -16.68 -31.10 -16.02
CA LYS A 33 -17.13 -30.50 -14.76
C LYS A 33 -16.19 -29.38 -14.30
N TRP A 34 -14.87 -29.57 -14.38
CA TRP A 34 -13.88 -28.54 -14.05
C TRP A 34 -14.01 -27.29 -14.93
N ILE A 35 -14.17 -27.46 -16.24
CA ILE A 35 -14.36 -26.34 -17.18
C ILE A 35 -15.63 -25.56 -16.83
N LYS A 36 -16.74 -26.24 -16.51
CA LYS A 36 -17.99 -25.59 -16.10
C LYS A 36 -17.84 -24.83 -14.78
N HIS A 37 -17.16 -25.40 -13.79
CA HIS A 37 -16.90 -24.71 -12.52
C HIS A 37 -15.99 -23.48 -12.70
N PHE A 38 -14.99 -23.58 -13.57
CA PHE A 38 -14.11 -22.46 -13.90
C PHE A 38 -14.86 -21.32 -14.60
N ASP A 39 -15.69 -21.64 -15.60
CA ASP A 39 -16.52 -20.65 -16.30
C ASP A 39 -17.50 -19.94 -15.34
N ALA A 40 -18.17 -20.71 -14.47
CA ALA A 40 -19.09 -20.15 -13.47
C ALA A 40 -18.37 -19.23 -12.46
N GLY A 41 -17.20 -19.64 -11.96
CA GLY A 41 -16.39 -18.80 -11.06
C GLY A 41 -15.89 -17.52 -11.74
N SER A 42 -15.53 -17.59 -13.02
CA SER A 42 -15.06 -16.43 -13.78
C SER A 42 -16.15 -15.37 -13.99
N LYS A 43 -17.40 -15.79 -14.24
CA LYS A 43 -18.56 -14.89 -14.34
C LYS A 43 -18.85 -14.18 -13.02
N GLN A 44 -18.85 -14.92 -11.91
CA GLN A 44 -19.03 -14.34 -10.58
C GLN A 44 -17.94 -13.32 -10.24
N LEU A 45 -16.68 -13.61 -10.58
CA LEU A 45 -15.59 -12.66 -10.39
C LEU A 45 -15.76 -11.41 -11.28
N PHE A 46 -16.21 -11.57 -12.52
CA PHE A 46 -16.45 -10.44 -13.42
C PHE A 46 -17.57 -9.53 -12.90
N ASP A 47 -18.65 -10.12 -12.38
CA ASP A 47 -19.76 -9.37 -11.78
C ASP A 47 -19.31 -8.59 -10.54
N LEU A 48 -18.51 -9.20 -9.67
CA LEU A 48 -17.92 -8.52 -8.50
C LEU A 48 -16.97 -7.38 -8.90
N VAL A 49 -16.15 -7.58 -9.93
CA VAL A 49 -15.27 -6.52 -10.44
C VAL A 49 -16.09 -5.38 -11.04
N PHE A 50 -17.19 -5.70 -11.72
CA PHE A 50 -18.08 -4.70 -12.29
C PHE A 50 -18.81 -3.89 -11.21
N SER A 51 -19.32 -4.54 -10.16
CA SER A 51 -19.97 -3.85 -9.05
C SER A 51 -18.99 -2.94 -8.30
N LEU A 52 -17.78 -3.43 -7.99
CA LEU A 52 -16.73 -2.62 -7.37
C LEU A 52 -16.35 -1.41 -8.23
N LYS A 53 -16.29 -1.58 -9.56
CA LYS A 53 -16.02 -0.46 -10.47
C LYS A 53 -17.13 0.60 -10.43
N GLN A 54 -18.40 0.17 -10.31
CA GLN A 54 -19.52 1.10 -10.16
C GLN A 54 -19.44 1.86 -8.83
N GLU A 55 -19.21 1.17 -7.72
CA GLU A 55 -19.04 1.80 -6.40
C GLU A 55 -17.86 2.78 -6.35
N MET A 56 -16.73 2.43 -6.97
CA MET A 56 -15.60 3.35 -7.07
C MET A 56 -15.90 4.58 -7.92
N SER A 57 -16.76 4.43 -8.94
CA SER A 57 -17.18 5.55 -9.78
C SER A 57 -18.11 6.48 -8.99
N SER A 58 -19.06 5.94 -8.23
CA SER A 58 -19.94 6.77 -7.37
C SER A 58 -19.14 7.50 -6.29
N LEU A 59 -18.19 6.82 -5.63
CA LEU A 59 -17.30 7.46 -4.64
C LEU A 59 -16.45 8.57 -5.27
N LYS A 60 -15.97 8.37 -6.50
CA LYS A 60 -15.21 9.40 -7.21
C LYS A 60 -16.07 10.63 -7.48
N ASP A 61 -17.33 10.44 -7.85
CA ASP A 61 -18.28 11.54 -8.09
C ASP A 61 -18.63 12.26 -6.79
N GLU A 62 -18.86 11.53 -5.69
CA GLU A 62 -19.08 12.10 -4.35
C GLU A 62 -17.87 12.93 -3.87
N VAL A 63 -16.65 12.43 -4.05
CA VAL A 63 -15.42 13.17 -3.72
C VAL A 63 -15.26 14.40 -4.62
N GLY A 64 -15.65 14.31 -5.89
CA GLY A 64 -15.69 15.44 -6.81
C GLY A 64 -16.61 16.56 -6.29
N ALA A 65 -17.83 16.21 -5.91
CA ALA A 65 -18.80 17.15 -5.34
C ALA A 65 -18.31 17.78 -4.02
N LEU A 66 -17.67 17.00 -3.14
CA LEU A 66 -17.08 17.53 -1.90
C LEU A 66 -15.93 18.51 -2.16
N ARG A 67 -15.12 18.24 -3.18
CA ARG A 67 -14.04 19.15 -3.58
C ARG A 67 -14.58 20.48 -4.10
N GLU A 68 -15.60 20.44 -4.94
CA GLU A 68 -16.26 21.65 -5.45
C GLU A 68 -16.91 22.45 -4.30
N GLY A 69 -17.54 21.78 -3.34
CA GLY A 69 -18.09 22.44 -2.14
C GLY A 69 -17.03 23.10 -1.25
N LEU A 70 -15.85 22.50 -1.11
CA LEU A 70 -14.73 23.07 -0.35
C LEU A 70 -14.12 24.30 -1.05
N ASP A 71 -14.03 24.29 -2.38
CA ASP A 71 -13.53 25.43 -3.13
C ASP A 71 -14.42 26.67 -2.92
N ILE A 72 -15.75 26.50 -2.89
CA ILE A 72 -16.73 27.58 -2.63
C ILE A 72 -16.56 28.16 -1.21
N VAL A 73 -16.41 27.32 -0.18
CA VAL A 73 -16.21 27.78 1.20
C VAL A 73 -14.86 28.49 1.38
N SER A 74 -13.84 28.10 0.61
CA SER A 74 -12.51 28.72 0.67
C SER A 74 -12.43 30.11 0.04
N GLU A 75 -13.37 30.47 -0.84
CA GLU A 75 -13.43 31.80 -1.47
C GLU A 75 -14.04 32.85 -0.54
N GLU A 76 -14.96 32.47 0.36
CA GLU A 76 -15.56 33.40 1.33
C GLU A 76 -14.57 33.88 2.41
N GLU A 77 -13.58 33.07 2.78
CA GLU A 77 -12.58 33.46 3.80
C GLU A 77 -11.49 34.41 3.28
N LYS A 78 -11.28 34.54 1.97
CA LYS A 78 -10.15 35.32 1.40
C LYS A 78 -10.39 36.83 1.29
N ASN A 79 -11.60 37.32 1.53
CA ASN A 79 -11.98 38.74 1.34
C ASN A 79 -11.97 39.59 2.62
N LYS A 80 -10.98 39.40 3.51
CA LYS A 80 -10.77 40.30 4.67
C LYS A 80 -9.30 40.69 4.84
N GLN A 81 -8.75 41.48 3.93
CA GLN A 81 -7.55 42.27 4.24
C GLN A 81 -7.42 43.50 3.33
N VAL A 82 -7.85 44.65 3.85
CA VAL A 82 -7.64 45.96 3.23
C VAL A 82 -6.35 46.54 3.82
N PHE A 83 -5.29 46.55 3.03
CA PHE A 83 -4.02 47.22 3.32
C PHE A 83 -4.18 48.75 3.33
N LYS A 84 -3.45 49.43 4.22
CA LYS A 84 -2.69 50.68 3.96
C LYS A 84 -1.95 51.17 5.22
N LYS A 85 -0.62 51.08 5.24
CA LYS A 85 0.25 52.02 5.99
C LYS A 85 1.47 52.39 5.15
N LEU A 86 1.75 53.70 5.16
CA LEU A 86 2.66 54.50 4.34
C LEU A 86 4.17 54.24 4.64
N PRO A 87 5.09 54.61 3.72
CA PRO A 87 6.53 54.41 3.91
C PRO A 87 7.12 55.46 4.85
N VAL A 88 7.71 55.04 5.97
CA VAL A 88 8.57 55.90 6.78
C VAL A 88 10.01 55.70 6.33
N LEU A 89 10.52 56.74 5.67
CA LEU A 89 11.91 56.92 5.27
C LEU A 89 12.72 57.26 6.52
N ASN A 90 13.58 56.35 6.99
CA ASN A 90 14.65 56.73 7.90
C ASN A 90 15.91 55.91 7.57
N LYS A 91 16.89 56.60 6.99
CA LYS A 91 18.27 56.14 6.84
C LYS A 91 18.89 56.01 8.23
N GLN A 92 19.42 54.84 8.55
CA GLN A 92 20.60 54.71 9.39
C GLN A 92 21.55 53.70 8.74
N THR A 93 22.78 54.15 8.52
CA THR A 93 23.94 53.38 8.02
C THR A 93 24.81 52.92 9.20
N PRO A 94 25.75 52.00 8.97
CA PRO A 94 25.79 50.67 9.54
C PRO A 94 26.48 50.62 10.93
N VAL A 95 26.02 49.72 11.80
CA VAL A 95 26.82 49.30 12.94
C VAL A 95 27.47 47.96 12.57
N GLU A 96 28.79 47.95 12.49
CA GLU A 96 29.60 46.74 12.45
C GLU A 96 29.29 45.89 13.68
N CYS A 97 28.51 44.85 13.47
CA CYS A 97 28.47 43.71 14.37
C CYS A 97 29.00 42.53 13.59
N VAL A 98 30.20 42.08 13.97
CA VAL A 98 30.74 40.78 13.61
C VAL A 98 29.79 39.72 14.14
N GLN A 99 28.77 39.41 13.37
CA GLN A 99 28.16 38.11 13.39
C GLN A 99 28.63 37.45 12.11
N LYS A 100 29.77 36.76 12.21
CA LYS A 100 29.89 35.54 11.41
C LYS A 100 28.60 34.78 11.72
N ALA A 101 27.66 34.80 10.79
CA ALA A 101 26.65 33.78 10.73
C ALA A 101 27.47 32.50 10.57
N VAL A 102 27.86 31.90 11.70
CA VAL A 102 28.12 30.48 11.77
C VAL A 102 26.75 29.90 11.46
N GLN A 103 26.45 29.85 10.16
CA GLN A 103 25.53 28.90 9.60
C GLN A 103 26.17 27.57 9.95
N THR A 104 25.98 27.11 11.18
CA THR A 104 25.84 25.69 11.39
C THR A 104 24.69 25.36 10.46
N ALA A 105 25.02 24.78 9.30
CA ALA A 105 24.03 24.00 8.58
C ALA A 105 23.53 23.04 9.65
N VAL A 106 22.38 23.37 10.25
CA VAL A 106 21.69 22.50 11.18
C VAL A 106 21.61 21.22 10.40
N GLN A 107 22.45 20.26 10.77
CA GLN A 107 22.51 18.95 10.17
C GLN A 107 21.15 18.37 10.47
N THR A 108 20.25 18.67 9.56
CA THR A 108 18.91 18.18 9.56
C THR A 108 19.14 16.78 9.09
N ASP A 109 19.27 15.86 10.06
CA ASP A 109 19.36 14.42 9.81
C ASP A 109 18.41 14.13 8.65
N ASN A 110 19.02 13.85 7.51
CA ASN A 110 18.37 14.05 6.24
C ASN A 110 17.27 12.98 6.19
N ILE A 111 15.99 13.36 6.35
CA ILE A 111 14.88 12.39 6.35
C ILE A 111 14.90 11.57 5.04
N TYR A 112 15.39 12.18 3.96
CA TYR A 112 15.67 11.48 2.71
C TYR A 112 16.71 10.37 2.84
N GLY A 113 17.71 10.54 3.70
CA GLY A 113 18.68 9.51 4.08
C GLY A 113 18.01 8.29 4.72
N ILE A 114 17.01 8.50 5.58
CA ILE A 114 16.25 7.40 6.23
C ILE A 114 15.56 6.51 5.16
N PHE A 115 15.01 7.11 4.10
CA PHE A 115 14.34 6.35 3.03
C PHE A 115 15.26 5.91 1.89
N LYS A 116 16.50 6.41 1.80
CA LYS A 116 17.40 6.18 0.66
C LYS A 116 17.79 4.71 0.49
N GLY A 117 17.82 3.93 1.58
CA GLY A 117 18.11 2.49 1.57
C GLY A 117 16.89 1.56 1.53
N LEU A 118 15.67 2.12 1.61
CA LEU A 118 14.44 1.32 1.66
C LEU A 118 13.90 1.00 0.27
N SER A 119 13.45 -0.23 0.05
CA SER A 119 12.74 -0.65 -1.16
C SER A 119 11.35 -0.01 -1.25
N SER A 120 10.73 0.06 -2.43
CA SER A 120 9.38 0.65 -2.59
C SER A 120 8.34 0.01 -1.67
N ASN A 121 8.44 -1.31 -1.46
CA ASN A 121 7.56 -2.06 -0.56
C ASN A 121 7.81 -1.73 0.92
N GLU A 122 9.07 -1.56 1.31
CA GLU A 122 9.44 -1.14 2.67
C GLU A 122 8.98 0.29 2.97
N ARG A 123 9.13 1.19 1.99
CA ARG A 123 8.62 2.56 2.10
C ARG A 123 7.12 2.59 2.28
N LEU A 124 6.38 1.76 1.53
CA LEU A 124 4.94 1.65 1.67
C LEU A 124 4.56 1.24 3.10
N LEU A 125 5.25 0.24 3.68
CA LEU A 125 5.02 -0.19 5.05
C LEU A 125 5.27 0.93 6.07
N VAL A 126 6.36 1.68 5.91
CA VAL A 126 6.66 2.85 6.75
C VAL A 126 5.59 3.94 6.58
N PHE A 127 5.11 4.19 5.36
CA PHE A 127 4.02 5.14 5.13
C PHE A 127 2.70 4.69 5.78
N THR A 128 2.34 3.41 5.72
CA THR A 128 1.16 2.88 6.40
C THR A 128 1.27 3.12 7.91
N LEU A 129 2.43 2.83 8.51
CA LEU A 129 2.67 3.06 9.93
C LEU A 129 2.69 4.55 10.31
N LEU A 130 3.14 5.43 9.42
CA LEU A 130 3.12 6.88 9.64
C LEU A 130 1.71 7.46 9.66
N ASN A 131 0.82 6.90 8.84
CA ASN A 131 -0.58 7.34 8.76
C ASN A 131 -1.49 6.64 9.76
N SER A 132 -1.02 5.58 10.43
CA SER A 132 -1.75 4.96 11.53
C SER A 132 -1.43 5.65 12.86
N ASP A 133 -2.47 6.00 13.61
CA ASP A 133 -2.32 6.48 14.99
C ASP A 133 -2.26 5.33 16.00
N MET A 134 -2.61 4.13 15.57
CA MET A 134 -2.60 2.92 16.39
C MET A 134 -1.37 2.06 16.12
N LYS A 135 -0.95 1.28 17.13
CA LYS A 135 0.10 0.26 16.94
C LYS A 135 -0.53 -0.94 16.21
N LEU A 136 -0.03 -1.26 15.02
CA LEU A 136 -0.62 -2.29 14.16
C LEU A 136 0.00 -3.66 14.43
N SER A 137 -0.79 -4.73 14.39
CA SER A 137 -0.22 -6.08 14.39
C SER A 137 0.31 -6.47 13.02
N TYR A 138 1.10 -7.54 12.97
CA TYR A 138 1.55 -8.14 11.71
C TYR A 138 0.39 -8.62 10.83
N GLU A 139 -0.72 -9.03 11.43
CA GLU A 139 -1.94 -9.46 10.72
C GLU A 139 -2.65 -8.24 10.13
N ASP A 140 -2.77 -7.16 10.88
CA ASP A 140 -3.39 -5.92 10.40
C ASP A 140 -2.59 -5.32 9.24
N LEU A 141 -1.25 -5.30 9.34
CA LEU A 141 -0.36 -4.85 8.26
C LEU A 141 -0.45 -5.73 7.02
N ALA A 142 -0.62 -7.05 7.20
CA ALA A 142 -0.80 -8.00 6.11
C ALA A 142 -2.11 -7.72 5.35
N LEU A 143 -3.21 -7.49 6.09
CA LEU A 143 -4.51 -7.17 5.53
C LEU A 143 -4.50 -5.81 4.80
N LEU A 144 -3.94 -4.77 5.41
CA LEU A 144 -3.88 -3.43 4.82
C LEU A 144 -3.04 -3.36 3.54
N LEU A 145 -1.98 -4.16 3.46
CA LEU A 145 -1.06 -4.17 2.32
C LEU A 145 -1.39 -5.25 1.29
N GLY A 146 -2.36 -6.12 1.56
CA GLY A 146 -2.71 -7.26 0.70
C GLY A 146 -1.55 -8.24 0.54
N LYS A 147 -0.74 -8.44 1.59
CA LYS A 147 0.48 -9.26 1.56
C LYS A 147 0.41 -10.35 2.62
N GLU A 148 1.21 -11.40 2.43
CA GLU A 148 1.31 -12.46 3.43
C GLU A 148 2.02 -11.98 4.71
N ARG A 149 1.56 -12.44 5.87
CA ARG A 149 2.14 -12.11 7.18
C ARG A 149 3.64 -12.40 7.28
N SER A 150 4.09 -13.50 6.68
CA SER A 150 5.50 -13.90 6.60
C SER A 150 6.34 -12.86 5.87
N THR A 151 5.82 -12.32 4.77
CA THR A 151 6.45 -11.27 3.96
C THR A 151 6.54 -9.95 4.72
N ILE A 152 5.45 -9.54 5.38
CA ILE A 152 5.47 -8.33 6.24
C ILE A 152 6.50 -8.47 7.34
N ARG A 153 6.57 -9.62 8.01
CA ARG A 153 7.59 -9.88 9.04
C ARG A 153 9.01 -9.75 8.49
N GLY A 154 9.28 -10.32 7.32
CA GLY A 154 10.58 -10.18 6.64
C GLY A 154 10.90 -8.73 6.30
N GLN A 155 9.93 -7.98 5.79
CA GLN A 155 10.09 -6.56 5.45
C GLN A 155 10.35 -5.70 6.69
N VAL A 156 9.61 -5.91 7.79
CA VAL A 156 9.85 -5.21 9.06
C VAL A 156 11.26 -5.49 9.59
N ASN A 157 11.70 -6.75 9.56
CA ASN A 157 13.06 -7.11 9.98
C ASN A 157 14.13 -6.46 9.10
N SER A 158 13.91 -6.44 7.77
CA SER A 158 14.84 -5.80 6.84
C SER A 158 14.93 -4.29 7.07
N ILE A 159 13.78 -3.62 7.31
CA ILE A 159 13.75 -2.20 7.65
C ILE A 159 14.53 -1.95 8.94
N ARG A 160 14.33 -2.79 9.96
CA ARG A 160 15.04 -2.69 11.24
C ARG A 160 16.54 -2.85 11.10
N GLN A 161 17.00 -3.74 10.21
CA GLN A 161 18.42 -3.96 9.94
C GLN A 161 19.05 -2.79 9.17
N LYS A 162 18.31 -2.15 8.27
CA LYS A 162 18.81 -1.03 7.45
C LYS A 162 18.83 0.28 8.22
N ASN A 163 17.83 0.53 9.06
CA ASN A 163 17.67 1.75 9.83
C ASN A 163 17.25 1.40 11.27
N GLU A 164 18.20 1.41 12.18
CA GLU A 164 17.94 1.21 13.60
C GLU A 164 17.12 2.37 14.15
N GLY A 165 16.00 2.07 14.81
CA GLY A 165 15.14 3.07 15.46
C GLY A 165 13.96 3.60 14.63
N LEU A 166 13.82 3.21 13.35
CA LEU A 166 12.66 3.62 12.54
C LEU A 166 11.37 2.91 12.97
N ILE A 167 11.46 1.60 13.25
CA ILE A 167 10.33 0.76 13.63
C ILE A 167 10.64 0.10 14.98
N GLN A 168 9.66 0.13 15.89
CA GLN A 168 9.70 -0.56 17.17
C GLN A 168 8.59 -1.61 17.27
N GLU A 169 8.87 -2.66 18.05
CA GLU A 169 7.93 -3.71 18.39
C GLU A 169 7.66 -3.69 19.89
N ILE A 170 6.39 -3.70 20.28
CA ILE A 170 5.97 -4.00 21.65
C ILE A 170 5.19 -5.31 21.64
N SER A 171 5.53 -6.20 22.56
CA SER A 171 4.72 -7.38 22.85
C SER A 171 3.62 -7.00 23.85
N GLU A 172 2.36 -7.18 23.47
CA GLU A 172 1.23 -7.02 24.38
C GLU A 172 1.14 -8.19 25.37
N LYS A 173 0.37 -8.01 26.45
CA LYS A 173 0.10 -9.07 27.45
C LYS A 173 -0.50 -10.35 26.85
N ASN A 174 -1.12 -10.23 25.67
CA ASN A 174 -1.69 -11.34 24.90
C ASN A 174 -0.64 -12.06 23.99
N GLY A 175 0.65 -11.74 24.10
CA GLY A 175 1.71 -12.30 23.25
C GLY A 175 1.71 -11.80 21.80
N LYS A 176 0.70 -11.03 21.39
CA LYS A 176 0.65 -10.39 20.08
C LYS A 176 1.66 -9.24 20.01
N LYS A 177 2.44 -9.22 18.93
CA LYS A 177 3.40 -8.15 18.65
C LYS A 177 2.72 -7.01 17.91
N ARG A 178 2.98 -5.78 18.35
CA ARG A 178 2.54 -4.55 17.72
C ARG A 178 3.73 -3.76 17.20
N VAL A 179 3.63 -3.36 15.95
CA VAL A 179 4.62 -2.60 15.20
C VAL A 179 4.18 -1.14 15.15
N PHE A 180 5.09 -0.23 15.47
CA PHE A 180 4.83 1.21 15.43
C PHE A 180 6.11 2.01 15.19
N ILE A 181 5.94 3.28 14.81
CA ILE A 181 7.03 4.25 14.65
C ILE A 181 7.01 5.17 15.87
N LEU A 182 8.19 5.56 16.36
CA LEU A 182 8.32 6.52 17.47
C LEU A 182 7.71 7.88 17.11
N GLU A 183 7.04 8.50 18.07
CA GLU A 183 6.36 9.78 17.87
C GLU A 183 7.34 10.90 17.48
N ASP A 184 8.57 10.88 18.01
CA ASP A 184 9.63 11.83 17.65
C ASP A 184 9.97 11.77 16.15
N VAL A 185 10.00 10.56 15.60
CA VAL A 185 10.27 10.34 14.17
C VAL A 185 9.06 10.73 13.35
N LYS A 186 7.84 10.41 13.80
CA LYS A 186 6.58 10.79 13.16
C LYS A 186 6.45 12.32 13.06
N ALA A 187 6.71 13.04 14.15
CA ALA A 187 6.66 14.50 14.20
C ALA A 187 7.72 15.15 13.29
N LYS A 188 8.95 14.62 13.29
CA LYS A 188 10.00 15.05 12.33
C LYS A 188 9.53 14.81 10.89
N MET A 189 8.97 13.66 10.56
CA MET A 189 8.50 13.35 9.20
C MET A 189 7.35 14.24 8.73
N GLN A 190 6.36 14.48 9.59
CA GLN A 190 5.21 15.33 9.27
C GLN A 190 5.61 16.79 9.00
N LYS A 191 6.56 17.32 9.77
CA LYS A 191 7.08 18.68 9.56
C LYS A 191 7.71 18.84 8.18
N TYR A 192 8.46 17.86 7.69
CA TYR A 192 9.07 17.93 6.36
C TYR A 192 8.07 17.72 5.23
N ALA A 193 7.07 16.85 5.42
CA ALA A 193 5.99 16.68 4.46
C ALA A 193 5.24 18.01 4.24
N LYS A 194 4.91 18.72 5.32
CA LYS A 194 4.22 20.03 5.27
C LYS A 194 5.04 21.10 4.55
N VAL A 195 6.36 21.17 4.79
CA VAL A 195 7.26 22.15 4.16
C VAL A 195 7.38 21.93 2.64
N ARG A 196 7.27 20.70 2.15
CA ARG A 196 7.36 20.40 0.71
C ARG A 196 6.12 20.83 -0.09
N VAL A 197 4.95 20.84 0.54
CA VAL A 197 3.70 21.29 -0.10
C VAL A 197 3.66 22.82 -0.23
N GLY A 198 4.20 23.54 0.77
CA GLY A 198 4.26 25.02 0.73
C GLY A 198 5.26 25.61 -0.29
N GLY A 199 6.21 24.82 -0.79
CA GLY A 199 7.24 25.31 -1.72
C GLY A 199 6.83 25.36 -3.20
N LYS A 200 5.65 24.85 -3.57
CA LYS A 200 5.20 24.77 -4.98
C LYS A 200 4.21 25.85 -5.42
N SER A 201 3.83 26.79 -4.56
CA SER A 201 2.83 27.83 -4.89
C SER A 201 3.38 29.20 -5.34
N LEU A 202 4.69 29.34 -5.59
CA LEU A 202 5.30 30.65 -5.94
C LEU A 202 6.05 30.68 -7.28
N LYS A 203 5.66 29.84 -8.23
CA LYS A 203 6.06 30.00 -9.64
C LYS A 203 4.90 29.69 -10.58
N ARG A 204 3.97 30.63 -10.71
CA ARG A 204 3.21 30.92 -11.93
C ARG A 204 2.87 32.39 -11.93
#